data_AF-A0A9Q7R6W8-F1
#
_entry.id   AF-A0A9Q7R6W8-F1
#
_cell.length_a   1.000
_cell.length_b   1.000
_cell.length_c   1.000
_cell.angle_alpha   90.00
_cell.angle_beta   90.00
_cell.angle_gamma   90.00
#
_symmetry.space_group_name_H-M   'P 1'
#
loop_
_entity.id
_entity.type
_entity.pdbx_description
1 polymer ?
#
loop_
_entity_poly.entity_id
_entity_poly.type
_entity_poly.pdbx_seq_one_letter_code
_entity_poly.pdbx_strand_id
1 'polypeptide(L)'
;MERNLEKTAKYFGLTRPVLIKLMREKHLLTEHNLPAFPVRDREYLRIKDGSWYHDRLGMQYSQSTRVRQAGIPWLAEQLGLALPAIPADRRDVA
;
A
#
# COMPACT_ATOMS: atom_id res chain seq x y z
N MET A 1 12.18 -1.07 0.06
CA MET A 1 11.36 0.09 -0.38
C MET A 1 9.91 -0.15 0.03
N GLU A 2 9.25 0.82 0.68
CA GLU A 2 7.83 0.73 1.08
C GLU A 2 6.96 1.62 0.16
N ARG A 3 5.77 1.14 -0.23
CA ARG A 3 4.83 1.86 -1.10
C ARG A 3 3.60 2.30 -0.30
N ASN A 4 3.05 3.48 -0.59
CA ASN A 4 1.69 3.80 -0.12
C ASN A 4 0.66 3.13 -1.02
N LEU A 5 -0.61 3.12 -0.58
CA LEU A 5 -1.70 2.53 -1.36
C LEU A 5 -1.84 3.11 -2.78
N GLU A 6 -1.50 4.38 -3.00
CA GLU A 6 -1.50 4.94 -4.36
C GLU A 6 -0.44 4.29 -5.26
N LYS A 7 0.82 4.24 -4.80
CA LYS A 7 1.91 3.62 -5.56
C LYS A 7 1.69 2.12 -5.74
N THR A 8 1.11 1.44 -4.76
CA THR A 8 0.73 0.03 -4.88
C THR A 8 -0.38 -0.16 -5.92
N ALA A 9 -1.40 0.70 -5.94
CA ALA A 9 -2.45 0.61 -6.95
C ALA A 9 -1.88 0.81 -8.36
N LYS A 10 -1.05 1.85 -8.56
CA LYS A 10 -0.36 2.09 -9.83
C LYS A 10 0.49 0.88 -10.27
N TYR A 11 1.16 0.21 -9.32
CA TYR A 11 1.93 -1.00 -9.59
C TYR A 11 1.07 -2.14 -10.14
N PHE A 12 -0.16 -2.31 -9.65
CA PHE A 12 -1.11 -3.29 -10.16
C PHE A 12 -1.94 -2.80 -11.37
N GLY A 13 -1.65 -1.63 -11.94
CA GLY A 13 -2.48 -1.05 -13.02
C GLY A 13 -3.88 -0.62 -12.57
N LEU A 14 -4.07 -0.36 -11.28
CA LEU A 14 -5.33 0.04 -10.66
C LEU A 14 -5.32 1.50 -10.22
N THR A 15 -6.51 2.04 -9.96
CA THR A 15 -6.66 3.30 -9.21
C THR A 15 -6.66 3.04 -7.71
N ARG A 16 -6.26 4.04 -6.91
CA ARG A 16 -6.26 3.93 -5.45
C ARG A 16 -7.64 3.55 -4.85
N PRO A 17 -8.77 4.14 -5.27
CA PRO A 17 -10.08 3.74 -4.75
C PRO A 17 -10.43 2.28 -5.04
N VAL A 18 -10.09 1.77 -6.23
CA VAL A 18 -10.34 0.37 -6.60
C VAL A 18 -9.53 -0.58 -5.72
N LEU A 19 -8.24 -0.29 -5.51
CA LEU A 19 -7.41 -1.11 -4.60
C LEU A 19 -7.97 -1.10 -3.17
N ILE A 20 -8.36 0.07 -2.65
CA ILE A 20 -8.94 0.18 -1.30
C ILE A 20 -10.21 -0.65 -1.18
N LYS A 21 -11.10 -0.58 -2.18
CA LYS A 21 -12.34 -1.37 -2.21
C LYS A 21 -12.03 -2.86 -2.11
N LEU A 22 -11.17 -3.39 -2.99
CA LEU A 22 -10.78 -4.80 -2.98
C LEU A 22 -10.16 -5.24 -1.65
N MET A 23 -9.26 -4.43 -1.09
CA MET A 23 -8.64 -4.73 0.21
C MET A 23 -9.66 -4.73 1.36
N ARG A 24 -10.68 -3.87 1.34
CA ARG A 24 -11.75 -3.86 2.34
C ARG A 24 -12.69 -5.05 2.19
N GLU A 25 -13.05 -5.43 0.96
CA GLU A 25 -13.86 -6.63 0.67
C GLU A 25 -13.18 -7.91 1.18
N LYS A 26 -11.83 -7.92 1.21
CA LYS A 26 -11.03 -9.01 1.79
C LYS A 26 -10.69 -8.83 3.27
N HIS A 27 -11.27 -7.85 3.95
CA HIS A 27 -10.99 -7.53 5.36
C HIS A 27 -9.51 -7.28 5.68
N LEU A 28 -8.73 -6.79 4.72
CA LEU A 28 -7.32 -6.42 4.91
C LEU A 28 -7.18 -5.00 5.46
N LEU A 29 -8.16 -4.13 5.18
CA LEU A 29 -8.21 -2.76 5.66
C LEU A 29 -9.49 -2.47 6.46
N THR A 30 -9.37 -1.57 7.42
CA THR A 30 -10.49 -0.94 8.14
C THR A 30 -11.13 0.17 7.32
N GLU A 31 -12.23 0.74 7.83
CA GLU A 31 -12.89 1.93 7.28
C GLU A 31 -11.99 3.18 7.24
N HIS A 32 -10.93 3.21 8.07
CA HIS A 32 -9.92 4.28 8.08
C HIS A 32 -8.74 3.98 7.14
N ASN A 33 -8.80 2.92 6.34
CA ASN A 33 -7.72 2.45 5.47
C ASN A 33 -6.43 2.07 6.22
N LEU A 34 -6.57 1.56 7.44
CA LEU A 34 -5.48 0.98 8.24
C LEU A 34 -5.53 -0.55 8.16
N PRO A 35 -4.41 -1.28 8.36
CA PRO A 35 -4.43 -2.74 8.36
C PRO A 35 -5.38 -3.27 9.43
N ALA A 36 -6.28 -4.18 9.05
CA ALA A 36 -7.25 -4.75 9.99
C ALA A 36 -6.57 -5.67 11.02
N PHE A 37 -5.47 -6.33 10.63
CA PHE A 37 -4.71 -7.22 11.50
C PHE A 37 -3.22 -6.81 11.53
N PRO A 38 -2.87 -5.71 12.21
CA PRO A 38 -1.54 -5.11 12.14
C PRO A 38 -0.42 -5.99 12.71
N VAL A 39 -0.74 -6.94 13.61
CA VAL A 39 0.23 -7.90 14.14
C VAL A 39 0.39 -9.11 13.21
N ARG A 40 -0.72 -9.69 12.75
CA ARG A 40 -0.74 -10.86 11.85
C ARG A 40 -0.08 -10.55 10.52
N ASP A 41 -0.43 -9.41 9.92
CA ASP A 41 -0.03 -9.04 8.57
C ASP A 41 1.18 -8.08 8.55
N ARG A 42 1.90 -7.96 9.67
CA ARG A 42 3.00 -6.99 9.87
C ARG A 42 4.14 -7.10 8.85
N GLU A 43 4.32 -8.29 8.28
CA GLU A 43 5.34 -8.61 7.28
C GLU A 43 5.00 -7.99 5.90
N TYR A 44 3.72 -7.71 5.67
CA TYR A 44 3.19 -7.27 4.39
C TYR A 44 2.69 -5.82 4.44
N LEU A 45 1.98 -5.48 5.51
CA LEU A 45 1.36 -4.19 5.75
C LEU A 45 1.92 -3.55 7.01
N ARG A 46 2.00 -2.21 6.99
CA ARG A 46 2.47 -1.42 8.11
C ARG A 46 1.64 -0.15 8.23
N ILE A 47 1.42 0.30 9.47
CA ILE A 47 0.98 1.67 9.75
C ILE A 47 2.21 2.58 9.77
N LYS A 48 2.18 3.63 8.96
CA LYS A 48 3.15 4.73 9.02
C LYS A 48 2.47 5.94 9.63
N ASP A 49 2.98 6.36 10.77
CA ASP A 49 2.71 7.65 11.37
C ASP A 49 3.42 8.76 10.60
N GLY A 50 2.71 9.85 10.34
CA GLY A 50 3.23 11.07 9.76
C GLY A 50 2.76 12.25 10.59
N SER A 51 3.57 13.29 10.64
CA SER A 51 3.22 14.53 11.30
C SER A 51 3.38 15.70 10.33
N TRP A 52 2.58 16.74 10.54
CA TRP A 52 2.61 17.96 9.75
C TRP A 52 2.13 19.13 10.60
N TYR A 53 2.62 20.34 10.32
CA TYR A 53 2.24 21.53 11.08
C TYR A 53 1.04 22.23 10.43
N HIS A 54 0.03 22.56 11.25
CA HIS A 54 -1.13 23.36 10.84
C HIS A 54 -1.12 24.70 11.58
N ASP A 55 -1.17 25.82 10.87
CA ASP A 55 -0.93 27.16 11.42
C ASP A 55 -1.80 27.54 12.63
N ARG A 56 -3.04 27.03 12.70
CA ARG A 56 -3.96 27.30 13.82
C ARG A 56 -3.99 26.21 14.89
N LEU A 57 -3.63 24.98 14.53
CA LEU A 57 -3.85 23.79 15.37
C LEU A 57 -2.54 23.16 15.83
N GLY A 58 -1.40 23.75 15.45
CA GLY A 58 -0.07 23.24 15.77
C GLY A 58 0.24 21.91 15.06
N MET A 59 1.06 21.08 15.71
CA MET A 59 1.47 19.79 15.18
C MET A 59 0.29 18.82 15.08
N GLN A 60 0.04 18.32 13.88
CA GLN A 60 -0.98 17.32 13.57
C GLN A 60 -0.32 15.98 13.24
N TYR A 61 -1.07 14.91 13.48
CA TYR A 61 -0.62 13.54 13.26
C TYR A 61 -1.59 12.80 12.36
N SER A 62 -1.08 11.88 11.54
CA SER A 62 -1.86 11.08 10.62
C SER A 62 -1.26 9.70 10.47
N GLN A 63 -2.12 8.73 10.19
CA GLN A 63 -1.71 7.36 9.92
C GLN A 63 -2.02 6.98 8.49
N SER A 64 -1.14 6.17 7.90
CA SER A 64 -1.33 5.66 6.55
C SER A 64 -0.85 4.22 6.42
N THR A 65 -1.58 3.41 5.66
CA THR A 65 -1.10 2.07 5.31
C THR A 65 0.05 2.13 4.31
N ARG A 66 1.11 1.41 4.62
CA ARG A 66 2.24 1.11 3.74
C ARG A 66 2.29 -0.37 3.41
N VAL A 67 2.64 -0.66 2.18
CA VAL A 67 2.86 -2.00 1.66
C VAL A 67 4.37 -2.22 1.58
N ARG A 68 4.86 -3.22 2.30
CA ARG A 68 6.25 -3.66 2.28
C ARG A 68 6.54 -4.37 0.96
N GLN A 69 7.82 -4.58 0.64
CA GLN A 69 8.19 -5.29 -0.58
C GLN A 69 7.63 -6.72 -0.62
N ALA A 70 7.68 -7.45 0.49
CA ALA A 70 7.06 -8.78 0.63
C ALA A 70 5.53 -8.73 0.52
N GLY A 71 4.91 -7.58 0.81
CA GLY A 71 3.47 -7.40 0.70
C GLY A 71 2.95 -7.30 -0.73
N ILE A 72 3.82 -7.08 -1.73
CA ILE A 72 3.40 -7.01 -3.14
C ILE A 72 2.92 -8.38 -3.66
N PRO A 73 3.74 -9.46 -3.64
CA PRO A 73 3.27 -10.79 -4.06
C PRO A 73 2.12 -11.30 -3.19
N TRP A 74 2.17 -11.05 -1.87
CA TRP A 74 1.09 -11.43 -0.97
C TRP A 74 -0.24 -10.73 -1.32
N LEU A 75 -0.23 -9.41 -1.59
CA LEU A 75 -1.46 -8.72 -2.01
C LEU A 75 -1.97 -9.22 -3.35
N ALA A 76 -1.08 -9.55 -4.30
CA ALA A 76 -1.48 -10.12 -5.58
C ALA A 76 -2.27 -11.42 -5.37
N GLU A 77 -1.79 -12.31 -4.51
CA GLU A 77 -2.47 -13.54 -4.13
C GLU A 77 -3.82 -13.28 -3.44
N GLN A 78 -3.84 -12.44 -2.40
CA GLN A 78 -5.07 -12.15 -1.63
C GLN A 78 -6.19 -11.53 -2.49
N LEU A 79 -5.80 -10.72 -3.48
CA LEU A 79 -6.72 -9.98 -4.35
C LEU A 79 -6.97 -10.68 -5.69
N GLY A 80 -6.32 -11.81 -5.98
CA GLY A 80 -6.42 -12.49 -7.27
C GLY A 80 -5.90 -11.66 -8.44
N LEU A 81 -4.87 -10.84 -8.20
CA LEU A 81 -4.26 -9.96 -9.21
C LEU A 81 -3.01 -10.60 -9.80
N ALA A 82 -2.76 -10.36 -11.08
CA ALA A 82 -1.48 -10.69 -11.68
C ALA A 82 -0.38 -9.73 -11.20
N LEU A 83 0.83 -10.26 -10.98
CA LEU A 83 2.00 -9.40 -10.82
C LEU A 83 2.32 -8.75 -12.17
N PRO A 84 2.59 -7.43 -12.20
CA PRO A 84 3.01 -6.78 -13.44
C PRO A 84 4.31 -7.42 -13.92
N ALA A 85 4.44 -7.62 -15.23
CA ALA A 85 5.67 -8.09 -15.83
C ALA A 85 6.81 -7.14 -15.43
N ILE A 86 7.95 -7.71 -15.00
CA ILE A 86 9.16 -6.93 -14.76
C ILE A 86 9.50 -6.26 -16.11
N PRO A 87 9.56 -4.92 -16.19
CA PRO A 87 9.94 -4.28 -17.43
C PRO A 87 11.32 -4.79 -17.83
N ALA A 88 11.44 -5.33 -19.05
CA ALA A 88 12.72 -5.74 -19.61
C ALA A 88 13.70 -4.56 -19.47
N ASP A 89 14.83 -4.82 -18.81
CA ASP A 89 15.82 -3.80 -18.48
C ASP A 89 16.32 -3.16 -19.78
N ARG A 90 15.96 -1.89 -20.02
CA ARG A 90 16.46 -1.10 -21.17
C ARG A 90 17.88 -0.59 -20.88
N ARG A 91 18.76 -1.47 -20.44
CA ARG A 91 20.19 -1.21 -20.40
C ARG A 91 20.78 -1.76 -21.69
N ASP A 92 20.54 -1.04 -22.77
CA ASP A 92 21.45 -1.07 -23.92
C ASP A 92 22.76 -0.47 -23.43
N VAL A 93 23.67 -1.33 -22.95
CA VAL A 93 25.04 -0.96 -22.63
C VAL A 93 25.79 -0.93 -23.97
N ALA A 94 25.95 0.28 -24.51
CA ALA A 94 26.81 0.56 -25.66
C ALA A 94 28.28 0.74 -25.22
#